data_AF-A0A0C3PIF9-F1
#
_entry.id   AF-A0A0C3PIF9-F1
#
_cell.length_a   1.000
_cell.length_b   1.000
_cell.length_c   1.000
_cell.angle_alpha   90.00
_cell.angle_beta   90.00
_cell.angle_gamma   90.00
#
_symmetry.space_group_name_H-M   'P 1'
#
loop_
_entity.id
_entity.type
_entity.pdbx_description
1 polymer ?
#
loop_
_entity_poly.entity_id
_entity_poly.type
_entity_poly.pdbx_seq_one_letter_code
_entity_poly.pdbx_strand_id
1 'polypeptide(L)'
;MSAGASLGVMLVDFFWLLRDEITFVWPNIRRCRPYSLVYVIERYLGLAGQGFNVYVSLRIASVLSTPPSYCKAWFVYQAITVQILLLSIECALIHRIYALFQRNYSILSVLAIFCSLQLLSLGASAWLAIPNTKHSETCYVLKPNIDTIYFA
;
A
#
# COMPACT_ATOMS: atom_id res chain seq x y z
N MET A 1 6.17 15.92 -7.88
CA MET A 1 5.09 16.57 -7.09
C MET A 1 5.48 16.43 -5.62
N SER A 2 5.51 17.51 -4.83
CA SER A 2 5.83 17.40 -3.39
C SER A 2 4.80 16.53 -2.66
N ALA A 3 5.20 15.83 -1.60
CA ALA A 3 4.30 14.95 -0.84
C ALA A 3 3.04 15.70 -0.35
N GLY A 4 3.19 16.97 0.01
CA GLY A 4 2.06 17.85 0.38
C GLY A 4 1.09 18.14 -0.77
N ALA A 5 1.59 18.36 -1.99
CA ALA A 5 0.73 18.54 -3.16
C ALA A 5 -0.06 17.26 -3.49
N SER A 6 0.56 16.10 -3.35
CA SER A 6 -0.12 14.81 -3.54
C SER A 6 -1.23 14.62 -2.51
N LEU A 7 -0.96 14.88 -1.23
CA LEU A 7 -1.97 14.83 -0.17
C LEU A 7 -3.13 15.80 -0.44
N GLY A 8 -2.82 17.02 -0.90
CA GLY A 8 -3.84 18.01 -1.25
C GLY A 8 -4.79 17.50 -2.35
N VAL A 9 -4.24 16.95 -3.43
CA VAL A 9 -5.05 16.36 -4.52
C VAL A 9 -5.90 15.20 -4.01
N MET A 10 -5.33 14.31 -3.20
CA MET A 10 -6.08 13.20 -2.59
C MET A 10 -7.22 13.68 -1.69
N LEU A 11 -7.02 14.73 -0.90
CA LEU A 11 -8.07 15.29 -0.06
C LEU A 11 -9.19 15.90 -0.90
N VAL A 12 -8.85 16.62 -1.97
CA VAL A 12 -9.86 17.21 -2.87
C VAL A 12 -10.73 16.11 -3.50
N ASP A 13 -10.11 15.06 -4.03
CA ASP A 13 -10.83 13.90 -4.56
C ASP A 13 -11.68 13.21 -3.48
N PHE A 14 -11.12 13.10 -2.26
CA PHE A 14 -11.80 12.53 -1.12
C PHE A 14 -13.09 13.28 -0.76
N PHE A 15 -13.04 14.61 -0.70
CA PHE A 15 -14.21 15.43 -0.40
C PHE A 15 -15.24 15.42 -1.53
N TRP A 16 -14.81 15.34 -2.79
CA TRP A 16 -15.72 15.33 -3.93
C TRP A 16 -16.56 14.05 -3.95
N LEU A 17 -15.92 12.89 -3.84
CA LEU A 17 -16.62 11.59 -3.90
C LEU A 17 -17.34 11.22 -2.59
N LEU A 18 -17.07 11.90 -1.48
CA LEU A 18 -17.67 11.63 -0.16
C LEU A 18 -19.20 11.69 -0.19
N ARG A 19 -19.76 12.63 -0.97
CA ARG A 19 -21.21 12.83 -1.09
C ARG A 19 -21.90 11.63 -1.73
N ASP A 20 -21.30 11.09 -2.77
CA ASP A 20 -21.81 9.91 -3.47
C ASP A 20 -21.56 8.64 -2.66
N GLU A 21 -20.41 8.52 -1.98
CA GLU A 21 -20.09 7.37 -1.14
C GLU A 21 -21.10 7.14 -0.01
N ILE A 22 -21.51 8.19 0.69
CA ILE A 22 -22.50 8.09 1.78
C ILE A 22 -23.82 7.52 1.26
N THR A 23 -24.18 7.83 0.02
CA THR A 23 -25.44 7.39 -0.57
C THR A 23 -25.36 5.97 -1.13
N PHE A 24 -24.26 5.60 -1.79
CA PHE A 24 -24.16 4.34 -2.55
C PHE A 24 -23.31 3.24 -1.89
N VAL A 25 -22.29 3.62 -1.12
CA VAL A 25 -21.30 2.68 -0.55
C VAL A 25 -21.67 2.30 0.89
N TRP A 26 -22.02 3.27 1.73
CA TRP A 26 -22.38 3.01 3.13
C TRP A 26 -23.55 2.02 3.36
N PRO A 27 -24.66 2.03 2.59
CA PRO A 27 -25.68 0.99 2.74
C PRO A 27 -25.19 -0.41 2.34
N ASN A 28 -24.23 -0.51 1.41
CA ASN A 28 -23.61 -1.77 1.02
C ASN A 28 -22.59 -2.28 2.05
N ILE A 29 -21.91 -1.38 2.76
CA ILE A 29 -21.01 -1.72 3.86
C ILE A 29 -21.77 -2.34 5.04
N ARG A 30 -22.97 -1.83 5.32
CA ARG A 30 -23.86 -2.39 6.36
C ARG A 30 -24.30 -3.82 6.04
N ARG A 31 -24.29 -4.20 4.76
CA ARG A 31 -24.54 -5.58 4.30
C ARG A 31 -23.27 -6.43 4.19
N CYS A 32 -22.13 -5.96 4.69
CA CYS A 32 -20.83 -6.65 4.69
C CYS A 32 -20.43 -7.18 3.32
N ARG A 33 -20.74 -6.44 2.24
CA ARG A 33 -20.33 -6.88 0.90
C ARG A 33 -18.83 -6.66 0.70
N PRO A 34 -18.09 -7.70 0.27
CA PRO A 34 -16.62 -7.67 0.25
C PRO A 34 -16.07 -6.54 -0.63
N TYR A 35 -16.67 -6.27 -1.78
CA TYR A 35 -16.23 -5.19 -2.67
C TYR A 35 -16.30 -3.80 -2.02
N SER A 36 -17.32 -3.56 -1.18
CA SER A 36 -17.54 -2.25 -0.55
C SER A 36 -16.52 -2.03 0.57
N LEU A 37 -16.11 -3.10 1.23
CA LEU A 37 -15.05 -3.08 2.24
C LEU A 37 -13.69 -2.86 1.60
N VAL A 38 -13.36 -3.59 0.54
CA VAL A 38 -12.09 -3.42 -0.21
C VAL A 38 -11.94 -1.97 -0.68
N TYR A 39 -13.00 -1.40 -1.26
CA TYR A 39 -12.98 -0.01 -1.73
C TYR A 39 -12.73 1.01 -0.62
N VAL A 40 -13.42 0.88 0.52
CA VAL A 40 -13.22 1.79 1.67
C VAL A 40 -11.84 1.58 2.29
N ILE A 41 -11.39 0.34 2.43
CA ILE A 41 -10.04 0.04 2.92
C ILE A 41 -9.00 0.72 2.03
N GLU A 42 -9.10 0.58 0.71
CA GLU A 42 -8.16 1.17 -0.24
C GLU A 42 -8.10 2.70 -0.11
N ARG A 43 -9.25 3.36 -0.08
CA ARG A 43 -9.31 4.82 -0.02
C ARG A 43 -8.80 5.39 1.30
N TYR A 44 -9.24 4.83 2.42
CA TYR A 44 -8.89 5.35 3.74
C TYR A 44 -7.45 4.96 4.13
N LEU A 45 -6.99 3.76 3.77
CA LEU A 45 -5.58 3.39 3.96
C LEU A 45 -4.65 4.19 3.04
N GLY A 46 -5.04 4.45 1.79
CA GLY A 46 -4.26 5.30 0.89
C GLY A 46 -4.08 6.71 1.44
N LEU A 47 -5.18 7.31 1.92
CA LEU A 47 -5.15 8.64 2.55
C LEU A 47 -4.32 8.65 3.83
N ALA A 48 -4.50 7.66 4.72
CA ALA A 48 -3.75 7.54 5.96
C ALA A 48 -2.25 7.33 5.70
N GLY A 49 -1.91 6.48 4.73
CA GLY A 49 -0.53 6.21 4.33
C GLY A 49 0.18 7.45 3.80
N GLN A 50 -0.49 8.24 2.96
CA GLN A 50 0.08 9.49 2.44
C GLN A 50 0.15 10.59 3.51
N GLY A 51 -0.84 10.67 4.41
CA GLY A 51 -0.78 11.53 5.59
C GLY A 51 0.41 11.23 6.48
N PHE A 52 0.64 9.93 6.75
CA PHE A 52 1.78 9.49 7.54
C PHE A 52 3.11 9.77 6.85
N ASN A 53 3.18 9.60 5.53
CA ASN A 53 4.37 9.92 4.74
C ASN A 53 4.74 11.41 4.82
N VAL A 54 3.76 12.31 4.66
CA VAL A 54 3.96 13.76 4.82
C VAL A 54 4.41 14.08 6.25
N TYR A 55 3.79 13.48 7.27
CA TYR A 55 4.16 13.68 8.66
C TYR A 55 5.62 13.29 8.94
N VAL A 56 6.05 12.10 8.49
CA VAL A 56 7.42 11.64 8.66
C VAL A 56 8.39 12.52 7.87
N SER A 57 8.04 12.92 6.66
CA SER A 57 8.85 13.84 5.85
C SER A 57 9.08 15.19 6.54
N LEU A 58 8.06 15.75 7.19
CA LEU A 58 8.18 16.98 7.97
C LEU A 58 9.04 16.77 9.22
N ARG A 59 8.91 15.62 9.89
CA ARG A 59 9.73 15.28 11.07
C ARG A 59 11.21 15.14 10.72
N ILE A 60 11.54 14.49 9.61
CA ILE A 60 12.91 14.39 9.11
C ILE A 60 13.46 15.77 8.73
N ALA A 61 12.66 16.60 8.06
CA ALA A 61 13.06 17.97 7.71
C ALA A 61 13.32 18.86 8.93
N SER A 62 12.65 18.59 10.06
CA SER A 62 12.85 19.31 11.32
C SER A 62 14.12 18.93 12.11
N VAL A 63 15.01 18.08 11.58
CA VAL A 63 16.28 17.66 12.19
C VAL A 63 16.11 17.11 13.62
N LEU A 64 14.98 16.44 13.86
CA LEU A 64 14.76 15.74 15.12
C LEU A 64 15.44 14.37 14.99
N SER A 65 16.57 14.15 15.69
CA SER A 65 17.29 12.86 15.69
C SER A 65 16.29 11.73 15.91
N THR A 66 16.05 10.95 14.87
CA THR A 66 15.02 9.93 14.87
C THR A 66 15.71 8.59 15.17
N PRO A 67 15.32 7.86 16.23
CA PRO A 67 15.97 6.60 16.55
C PRO A 67 15.81 5.59 15.40
N PRO A 68 16.84 4.77 15.11
CA PRO A 68 16.83 3.85 13.97
C PRO A 68 15.69 2.81 14.01
N SER A 69 15.18 2.49 15.21
CA SER A 69 14.01 1.64 15.40
C SER A 69 12.74 2.24 14.79
N TYR A 70 12.61 3.57 14.80
CA TYR A 70 11.45 4.26 14.23
C TYR A 70 11.48 4.25 12.70
N CYS A 71 12.65 4.41 12.08
CA CYS A 71 12.81 4.27 10.62
C CYS A 71 12.43 2.86 10.16
N LYS A 72 12.86 1.83 10.90
CA LYS A 72 12.49 0.43 10.61
C LYS A 72 10.98 0.21 10.71
N ALA A 73 10.36 0.72 11.78
CA ALA A 73 8.91 0.62 11.96
C ALA A 73 8.13 1.37 10.87
N TRP A 74 8.60 2.55 10.44
CA TRP A 74 8.02 3.32 9.34
C TRP A 74 8.09 2.55 8.01
N PHE A 75 9.25 1.98 7.69
CA PHE A 75 9.43 1.21 6.46
C PHE A 75 8.54 -0.05 6.45
N VAL A 76 8.46 -0.77 7.58
CA VAL A 76 7.56 -1.92 7.73
C VAL A 76 6.11 -1.50 7.56
N TYR A 77 5.69 -0.39 8.19
CA TYR A 77 4.35 0.16 8.03
C TYR A 77 4.05 0.46 6.56
N GLN A 78 4.95 1.17 5.88
CA GLN A 78 4.78 1.52 4.48
C GLN A 78 4.69 0.27 3.58
N ALA A 79 5.54 -0.73 3.81
CA ALA A 79 5.48 -1.99 3.08
C ALA A 79 4.14 -2.71 3.28
N ILE A 80 3.64 -2.79 4.52
CA ILE A 80 2.34 -3.38 4.83
C ILE A 80 1.21 -2.61 4.15
N THR A 81 1.21 -1.28 4.22
CA THR A 81 0.19 -0.44 3.57
C THR A 81 0.16 -0.67 2.07
N VAL A 82 1.33 -0.64 1.40
CA VAL A 82 1.42 -0.90 -0.04
C VAL A 82 0.95 -2.30 -0.39
N GLN A 83 1.30 -3.31 0.42
CA GLN A 83 0.88 -4.69 0.18
C GLN A 83 -0.65 -4.83 0.23
N ILE A 84 -1.31 -4.18 1.21
CA ILE A 84 -2.78 -4.21 1.35
C ILE A 84 -3.46 -3.47 0.20
N LEU A 85 -2.92 -2.32 -0.21
CA LEU A 85 -3.44 -1.57 -1.35
C LEU A 85 -3.32 -2.36 -2.65
N LEU A 86 -2.16 -2.99 -2.88
CA LEU A 86 -1.93 -3.82 -4.05
C LEU A 86 -2.90 -5.02 -4.08
N LEU A 87 -3.06 -5.72 -2.95
CA LEU A 87 -4.05 -6.79 -2.80
C LEU A 87 -5.47 -6.33 -3.15
N SER A 88 -5.84 -5.12 -2.73
CA SER A 88 -7.17 -4.55 -2.99
C SER A 88 -7.40 -4.36 -4.49
N ILE A 89 -6.39 -3.85 -5.20
CA ILE A 89 -6.41 -3.67 -6.66
C ILE A 89 -6.51 -5.01 -7.38
N GLU A 90 -5.70 -6.00 -6.99
CA GLU A 90 -5.73 -7.35 -7.56
C GLU A 90 -7.10 -8.01 -7.35
N CYS A 91 -7.69 -7.89 -6.15
CA CYS A 91 -9.03 -8.37 -5.88
C CYS A 91 -10.10 -7.69 -6.77
N ALA A 92 -10.00 -6.37 -6.94
CA ALA A 92 -10.91 -5.63 -7.80
C ALA A 92 -10.77 -6.05 -9.28
N LEU A 93 -9.54 -6.26 -9.74
CA LEU A 93 -9.22 -6.73 -11.09
C LEU A 93 -9.77 -8.14 -11.31
N ILE A 94 -9.52 -9.07 -10.39
CA ILE A 94 -10.04 -10.44 -10.42
C ILE A 94 -11.56 -10.43 -10.54
N HIS A 95 -12.25 -9.62 -9.72
CA HIS A 95 -13.69 -9.53 -9.76
C HIS A 95 -14.21 -9.03 -11.12
N ARG A 96 -13.58 -7.99 -11.69
CA ARG A 96 -13.95 -7.45 -13.00
C ARG A 96 -13.71 -8.47 -14.12
N ILE A 97 -12.58 -9.14 -14.12
CA ILE A 97 -12.24 -10.18 -15.11
C ILE A 97 -13.19 -11.37 -15.00
N TYR A 98 -13.53 -11.79 -13.78
CA TYR A 98 -14.49 -12.86 -13.55
C TYR A 98 -15.87 -12.54 -14.12
N ALA A 99 -16.32 -11.29 -13.98
CA ALA A 99 -17.57 -10.81 -14.57
C ALA A 99 -17.50 -10.76 -16.11
N LEU A 100 -16.36 -10.34 -16.67
CA LEU A 100 -16.16 -10.22 -18.13
C LEU A 100 -16.07 -11.58 -18.84
N PHE A 101 -15.40 -12.56 -18.23
CA PHE A 101 -15.14 -13.89 -18.82
C PHE A 101 -16.17 -14.95 -18.46
N GLN A 102 -17.42 -14.55 -18.18
CA GLN A 102 -18.52 -15.47 -17.83
C GLN A 102 -18.11 -16.58 -16.85
N ARG A 103 -17.42 -16.24 -15.75
CA ARG A 103 -17.09 -17.20 -14.68
C ARG A 103 -16.16 -18.36 -15.12
N ASN A 104 -15.32 -18.14 -16.13
CA ASN A 104 -14.29 -19.12 -16.50
C ASN A 104 -13.19 -19.24 -15.42
N TYR A 105 -13.17 -20.36 -14.71
CA TYR A 105 -12.29 -20.60 -13.56
C TYR A 105 -10.80 -20.71 -13.91
N SER A 106 -10.45 -21.01 -15.17
CA SER A 106 -9.04 -21.11 -15.60
C SER A 106 -8.33 -19.76 -15.50
N ILE A 107 -8.98 -18.68 -15.94
CA ILE A 107 -8.43 -17.32 -15.90
C ILE A 107 -8.32 -16.84 -14.44
N LEU A 108 -9.32 -17.16 -13.63
CA LEU A 108 -9.31 -16.88 -12.19
C LEU A 108 -8.12 -17.55 -11.50
N SER A 109 -7.84 -18.82 -11.82
CA SER A 109 -6.72 -19.57 -11.26
C SER A 109 -5.37 -18.95 -11.64
N VAL A 110 -5.16 -18.62 -12.92
CA VAL A 110 -3.92 -17.97 -13.39
C VAL A 110 -3.68 -16.65 -12.66
N LEU A 111 -4.72 -15.83 -12.52
CA LEU A 111 -4.62 -14.53 -11.86
C LEU A 111 -4.36 -14.67 -10.36
N ALA A 112 -4.99 -15.64 -9.69
CA ALA A 112 -4.73 -15.94 -8.29
C ALA A 112 -3.30 -16.45 -8.03
N ILE A 113 -2.76 -17.27 -8.95
CA ILE A 113 -1.37 -17.73 -8.90
C ILE A 113 -0.42 -16.54 -9.05
N PHE A 114 -0.67 -15.67 -10.02
CA PHE A 114 0.16 -14.48 -10.26
C PHE A 114 0.15 -13.55 -9.03
N CYS A 115 -1.03 -13.28 -8.47
CA CYS A 115 -1.17 -12.50 -7.24
C CYS A 115 -0.39 -13.15 -6.09
N SER A 116 -0.48 -14.47 -5.92
CA SER A 116 0.22 -15.19 -4.84
C SER A 116 1.74 -15.14 -5.01
N LEU A 117 2.24 -15.31 -6.23
CA LEU A 117 3.66 -15.16 -6.57
C LEU A 117 4.17 -13.75 -6.27
N GLN A 118 3.38 -12.73 -6.58
CA GLN A 118 3.73 -11.36 -6.31
C GLN A 118 3.78 -11.04 -4.81
N LEU A 119 2.83 -11.55 -4.03
CA LEU A 119 2.87 -11.46 -2.56
C LEU A 119 4.11 -12.13 -1.97
N LEU A 120 4.45 -13.33 -2.46
CA LEU A 120 5.63 -14.06 -2.01
C LEU A 120 6.92 -13.33 -2.37
N SER A 121 7.02 -12.82 -3.59
CA SER A 121 8.18 -12.05 -4.04
C SER A 121 8.38 -10.79 -3.20
N LEU A 122 7.33 -9.97 -3.03
CA LEU A 122 7.40 -8.75 -2.23
C LEU A 122 7.67 -9.03 -0.76
N GLY A 123 7.02 -10.06 -0.20
CA GLY A 123 7.25 -10.50 1.18
C GLY A 123 8.67 -11.00 1.41
N ALA A 124 9.22 -11.80 0.49
CA ALA A 124 10.59 -12.28 0.55
C ALA A 124 11.60 -11.13 0.41
N SER A 125 11.40 -10.21 -0.53
CA SER A 125 12.25 -9.03 -0.69
C SER A 125 12.22 -8.15 0.56
N ALA A 126 11.05 -7.91 1.15
CA ALA A 126 10.95 -7.18 2.40
C ALA A 126 11.65 -7.92 3.54
N TRP A 127 11.42 -9.23 3.69
CA TRP A 127 12.02 -10.04 4.74
C TRP A 127 13.55 -10.15 4.61
N LEU A 128 14.10 -10.12 3.40
CA LEU A 128 15.54 -10.09 3.16
C LEU A 128 16.14 -8.69 3.35
N ALA A 129 15.42 -7.64 2.96
CA ALA A 129 15.90 -6.25 3.06
C ALA A 129 15.87 -5.68 4.49
N ILE A 130 14.84 -6.02 5.28
CA ILE A 130 14.62 -5.50 6.64
C ILE A 130 15.72 -5.91 7.65
N PRO A 131 16.23 -7.15 7.70
CA PRO A 131 17.28 -7.54 8.64
C PRO A 131 18.69 -7.12 8.18
N ASN A 132 18.89 -6.93 6.87
CA ASN A 132 20.24 -6.79 6.30
C ASN A 132 20.64 -5.34 5.98
N THR A 133 19.76 -4.37 6.26
CA THR A 133 20.04 -2.94 6.07
C THR A 133 20.35 -2.26 7.41
N LYS A 134 21.58 -1.74 7.56
CA LYS A 134 21.93 -0.84 8.66
C LYS A 134 21.28 0.52 8.37
N HIS A 135 20.13 0.78 8.96
CA HIS A 135 19.46 2.08 8.90
C HIS A 135 20.26 3.12 9.70
N SER A 136 20.66 4.22 9.06
CA SER A 136 21.29 5.36 9.73
C SER A 136 20.25 6.31 10.34
N GLU A 137 20.70 7.27 11.15
CA GLU A 137 19.88 8.21 11.94
C GLU A 137 19.02 9.17 11.09
N THR A 138 19.20 9.17 9.78
CA THR A 138 18.43 9.98 8.80
C THR A 138 17.46 9.15 7.96
N CYS A 139 17.15 7.91 8.35
CA CYS A 139 16.31 6.95 7.60
C CYS A 139 16.76 6.68 6.15
N TYR A 140 17.98 7.06 5.77
CA TYR A 140 18.58 6.68 4.48
C TYR A 140 19.22 5.29 4.58
N VAL A 141 19.06 4.50 3.51
CA VAL A 141 19.75 3.22 3.34
C VAL A 141 21.23 3.52 3.07
N LEU A 142 22.07 3.54 4.12
CA LEU A 142 23.45 4.00 4.01
C LEU A 142 24.40 2.98 3.33
N LYS A 143 23.97 1.73 3.13
CA LYS A 143 24.74 0.75 2.37
C LYS A 143 23.89 -0.48 2.00
N PRO A 144 23.60 -0.74 0.71
CA PRO A 144 23.34 -2.09 0.27
C PRO A 144 24.66 -2.86 0.38
N ASN A 145 24.71 -3.95 1.16
CA ASN A 145 25.83 -4.89 1.03
C ASN A 145 25.80 -5.44 -0.40
N ILE A 146 26.97 -5.43 -1.04
CA ILE A 146 27.20 -5.73 -2.47
C ILE A 146 26.61 -7.10 -2.88
N ASP A 147 26.40 -8.01 -1.93
CA ASP A 147 25.82 -9.34 -2.13
C ASP A 147 24.34 -9.35 -2.53
N THR A 148 23.61 -8.23 -2.39
CA THR A 148 22.18 -8.14 -2.79
C THR A 148 21.96 -7.77 -4.26
N ILE A 149 23.02 -7.44 -5.01
CA ILE A 149 22.93 -7.09 -6.44
C ILE A 149 22.85 -8.35 -7.32
N TYR A 150 23.20 -9.53 -6.79
CA TYR A 150 23.28 -10.78 -7.58
C TYR A 150 21.96 -11.57 -7.70
N PHE A 151 20.85 -11.09 -7.12
CA PHE A 151 19.55 -11.77 -7.19
C PHE A 151 18.50 -10.98 -8.00
N ALA A 152 18.95 -10.21 -9.00
CA ALA A 152 18.11 -9.64 -10.05
C ALA A 152 18.18 -10.51 -11.31
#